data_AF-A0A961BMJ6-F1
#
_entry.id   AF-A0A961BMJ6-F1
#
_cell.length_a   1.000
_cell.length_b   1.000
_cell.length_c   1.000
_cell.angle_alpha   90.00
_cell.angle_beta   90.00
_cell.angle_gamma   90.00
#
_symmetry.space_group_name_H-M   'P 1'
#
loop_
_entity.id
_entity.type
_entity.pdbx_description
1 polymer ?
#
loop_
_entity_poly.entity_id
_entity_poly.type
_entity_poly.pdbx_seq_one_letter_code
_entity_poly.pdbx_strand_id
1 'polypeptide(L)'
;MEQRHSEHETEPEIQPRIYVASLSDYNAGRLHGTWIDAIQEPDEIMTDVQQMLDDSPQLFAEEWAIHDYEGFGYARLSEYTDFETVSRIAKGIERHGDAFSAWIAYSDDASEDVT
;
A
#
# COMPACT_ATOMS: atom_id res chain seq x y z
N MET A 1 42.52 -13.05 17.07
CA MET A 1 41.37 -13.96 16.87
C MET A 1 40.34 -13.16 16.12
N GLU A 2 40.26 -13.35 14.81
CA GLU A 2 39.27 -12.72 13.93
C GLU A 2 37.86 -13.03 14.45
N GLN A 3 37.09 -11.99 14.76
CA GLN A 3 35.63 -12.12 14.82
C GLN A 3 35.13 -11.99 13.39
N ARG A 4 34.63 -13.10 12.86
CA ARG A 4 34.06 -13.19 11.51
C ARG A 4 32.86 -12.25 11.41
N HIS A 5 32.93 -11.33 10.46
CA HIS A 5 31.80 -10.57 9.96
C HIS A 5 30.76 -11.58 9.44
N SER A 6 29.60 -11.66 10.07
CA SER A 6 28.45 -12.34 9.47
C SER A 6 27.79 -11.31 8.56
N GLU A 7 28.20 -11.27 7.29
CA GLU A 7 27.41 -10.63 6.24
C GLU A 7 26.16 -11.50 6.08
N HIS A 8 25.12 -11.22 6.89
CA HIS A 8 23.79 -11.71 6.60
C HIS A 8 23.42 -11.14 5.23
N GLU A 9 23.09 -12.02 4.27
CA GLU A 9 22.27 -11.62 3.13
C GLU A 9 21.12 -10.80 3.72
N THR A 10 21.06 -9.53 3.37
CA THR A 10 20.04 -8.62 3.89
C THR A 10 18.73 -9.18 3.37
N GLU A 11 17.95 -9.85 4.23
CA GLU A 11 16.56 -10.15 3.89
C GLU A 11 15.95 -8.84 3.40
N PRO A 12 15.30 -8.82 2.22
CA PRO A 12 14.78 -7.58 1.69
C PRO A 12 13.86 -6.97 2.74
N GLU A 13 14.16 -5.74 3.16
CA GLU A 13 13.30 -5.03 4.10
C GLU A 13 11.92 -4.94 3.47
N ILE A 14 10.93 -5.56 4.12
CA ILE A 14 9.56 -5.54 3.64
C ILE A 14 9.06 -4.10 3.82
N GLN A 15 8.89 -3.39 2.71
CA GLN A 15 8.38 -2.02 2.67
C GLN A 15 7.09 -2.00 1.84
N PRO A 16 5.94 -2.31 2.47
CA PRO A 16 4.65 -2.25 1.79
C PRO A 16 4.38 -0.82 1.32
N ARG A 17 3.97 -0.67 0.06
CA ARG A 17 3.66 0.62 -0.54
C ARG A 17 2.50 0.51 -1.50
N ILE A 18 1.73 1.58 -1.62
CA ILE A 18 0.59 1.68 -2.53
C ILE A 18 0.87 2.74 -3.59
N TYR A 19 0.41 2.50 -4.82
CA TYR A 19 0.36 3.51 -5.85
C TYR A 19 -1.05 4.07 -5.93
N VAL A 20 -1.21 5.34 -5.56
CA VAL A 20 -2.49 6.05 -5.60
C VAL A 20 -2.50 6.99 -6.79
N ALA A 21 -3.56 6.96 -7.59
CA ALA A 21 -3.70 7.79 -8.78
C ALA A 21 -4.94 8.68 -8.72
N SER A 22 -4.88 9.84 -9.38
CA SER A 22 -6.02 10.73 -9.59
C SER A 22 -6.99 10.15 -10.62
N LEU A 23 -8.26 9.99 -10.25
CA LEU A 23 -9.30 9.53 -11.17
C LEU A 23 -9.61 10.58 -12.25
N SER A 24 -9.54 11.86 -11.91
CA SER A 24 -9.78 12.96 -12.86
C SER A 24 -8.73 12.98 -13.98
N ASP A 25 -7.45 12.77 -13.66
CA ASP A 25 -6.40 12.64 -14.68
C ASP A 25 -6.53 11.38 -15.51
N TYR A 26 -6.82 10.25 -14.86
CA TYR A 26 -7.04 8.98 -15.54
C TYR A 26 -8.16 9.07 -16.57
N ASN A 27 -9.30 9.65 -16.19
CA ASN A 27 -10.45 9.90 -17.08
C ASN A 27 -10.11 10.83 -18.26
N ALA A 28 -9.08 11.66 -18.12
CA ALA A 28 -8.56 12.52 -19.19
C ALA A 28 -7.39 11.90 -19.96
N GLY A 29 -7.13 10.61 -19.78
CA GLY A 29 -6.09 9.86 -20.48
C GLY A 29 -4.67 10.18 -20.00
N ARG A 30 -4.51 10.63 -18.75
CA ARG A 30 -3.20 10.92 -18.13
C ARG A 30 -2.96 10.02 -16.93
N LEU A 31 -1.71 9.58 -16.80
CA LEU A 31 -1.25 8.90 -15.60
C LEU A 31 -0.68 9.96 -14.65
N HIS A 32 -1.41 10.21 -13.56
CA HIS A 32 -0.99 11.09 -12.48
C HIS A 32 -1.26 10.38 -11.16
N GLY A 33 -0.20 10.14 -10.39
CA GLY A 33 -0.26 9.37 -9.16
C GLY A 33 1.09 9.33 -8.47
N THR A 34 1.12 8.76 -7.27
CA THR A 34 2.33 8.68 -6.46
C THR A 34 2.41 7.35 -5.70
N TRP A 35 3.63 6.89 -5.45
CA TRP A 35 3.90 5.78 -4.54
C TRP A 35 3.97 6.32 -3.11
N ILE A 36 3.23 5.69 -2.20
CA ILE A 36 3.11 6.09 -0.80
C ILE A 36 3.53 4.91 0.08
N ASP A 37 4.36 5.18 1.09
CA ASP A 37 4.70 4.22 2.12
C ASP A 37 3.45 3.88 2.94
N ALA A 38 3.07 2.60 2.93
CA ALA A 38 1.84 2.14 3.56
C ALA A 38 1.99 1.89 5.06
N ILE A 39 3.21 1.91 5.63
CA ILE A 39 3.41 1.75 7.08
C ILE A 39 3.10 3.04 7.87
N GLN A 40 2.84 4.14 7.17
CA GLN A 40 2.47 5.43 7.77
C GLN A 40 1.12 5.36 8.51
N GLU A 41 0.82 6.37 9.32
CA GLU A 41 -0.55 6.53 9.86
C GLU A 41 -1.54 6.90 8.75
N PRO A 42 -2.83 6.51 8.86
CA PRO A 42 -3.81 6.74 7.79
C PRO A 42 -3.96 8.21 7.36
N ASP A 43 -3.85 9.15 8.31
CA ASP A 43 -3.92 10.59 8.04
C ASP A 43 -2.68 11.11 7.27
N GLU A 44 -1.52 10.48 7.47
CA GLU A 44 -0.28 10.80 6.74
C GLU A 44 -0.40 10.30 5.29
N ILE A 45 -0.89 9.08 5.09
CA ILE A 45 -1.22 8.55 3.75
C ILE A 45 -2.19 9.48 3.02
N MET A 46 -3.26 9.92 3.69
CA MET A 46 -4.22 10.87 3.09
C MET A 46 -3.57 12.22 2.77
N THR A 47 -2.63 12.69 3.58
CA THR A 47 -1.88 13.93 3.32
C THR A 47 -1.06 13.81 2.03
N ASP A 48 -0.37 12.68 1.83
CA ASP A 48 0.39 12.41 0.60
C ASP A 48 -0.53 12.32 -0.63
N VAL A 49 -1.72 11.72 -0.48
CA VAL A 49 -2.74 11.67 -1.54
C VAL A 49 -3.25 13.07 -1.88
N GLN A 50 -3.54 13.90 -0.88
CA GLN A 50 -4.00 15.27 -1.12
C GLN A 50 -2.93 16.10 -1.83
N GLN A 51 -1.67 15.96 -1.43
CA GLN A 51 -0.56 16.61 -2.13
C GLN A 51 -0.47 16.17 -3.59
N MET A 52 -0.61 14.87 -3.87
CA MET A 52 -0.66 14.35 -5.23
C MET A 52 -1.82 14.94 -6.03
N LEU A 53 -3.01 15.04 -5.43
CA LEU A 53 -4.19 15.63 -6.08
C LEU A 53 -4.01 17.13 -6.34
N ASP A 54 -3.43 17.88 -5.41
CA ASP A 54 -3.15 19.32 -5.55
C ASP A 54 -2.15 19.60 -6.68
N ASP A 55 -1.22 18.68 -6.93
CA ASP A 55 -0.24 18.75 -8.02
C ASP A 55 -0.81 18.30 -9.38
N SER A 56 -2.09 17.90 -9.43
CA SER A 56 -2.76 17.48 -10.66
C SER A 56 -2.83 18.61 -11.71
N PRO A 57 -2.62 18.29 -13.00
CA PRO A 57 -2.90 19.23 -14.09
C PRO A 57 -4.40 19.35 -14.39
N GLN A 58 -5.28 18.54 -13.78
CA GLN A 58 -6.73 18.73 -13.84
C GLN A 58 -7.22 19.79 -12.86
N LEU A 59 -8.24 20.53 -13.28
CA LEU A 59 -8.96 21.39 -12.35
C LEU A 59 -9.83 20.53 -11.42
N PHE A 60 -9.73 20.78 -10.12
CA PHE A 60 -10.54 20.13 -9.08
C PHE A 60 -10.36 18.60 -9.05
N ALA A 61 -9.12 18.11 -9.13
CA ALA A 61 -8.84 16.71 -8.85
C ALA A 61 -9.08 16.43 -7.36
N GLU A 62 -10.12 15.67 -7.05
CA GLU A 62 -10.52 15.33 -5.67
C GLU A 62 -10.58 13.82 -5.43
N GLU A 63 -10.85 13.06 -6.49
CA GLU A 63 -11.05 11.61 -6.40
C GLU A 63 -9.76 10.84 -6.71
N TRP A 64 -9.53 9.78 -5.94
CA TRP A 64 -8.35 8.92 -6.03
C TRP A 64 -8.75 7.44 -5.97
N ALA A 65 -7.85 6.58 -6.45
CA ALA A 65 -7.95 5.13 -6.28
C ALA A 65 -6.57 4.51 -6.08
N ILE A 66 -6.50 3.39 -5.36
CA ILE A 66 -5.31 2.55 -5.28
C ILE A 66 -5.23 1.75 -6.58
N HIS A 67 -4.28 2.08 -7.44
CA HIS A 67 -4.13 1.45 -8.75
C HIS A 67 -3.13 0.28 -8.75
N ASP A 68 -2.18 0.30 -7.81
CA ASP A 68 -1.20 -0.76 -7.67
C ASP A 68 -0.69 -0.82 -6.22
N TYR A 69 -0.02 -1.91 -5.86
CA TYR A 69 0.62 -2.07 -4.55
C TYR A 69 1.76 -3.08 -4.60
N GLU A 70 2.76 -2.88 -3.73
CA GLU A 70 3.91 -3.77 -3.59
C GLU A 70 4.17 -4.06 -2.11
N GLY A 71 4.81 -5.20 -1.82
CA GLY A 71 5.20 -5.57 -0.46
C GLY A 71 4.06 -6.10 0.43
N PHE A 72 2.86 -6.34 -0.13
CA PHE A 72 1.73 -6.92 0.61
C PHE A 72 1.70 -8.46 0.66
N GLY A 73 2.70 -9.13 0.08
CA GLY A 73 2.79 -10.59 0.08
C GLY A 73 1.57 -11.23 -0.58
N TYR A 74 0.84 -12.04 0.18
CA TYR A 74 -0.39 -12.70 -0.28
C TYR A 74 -1.66 -11.88 -0.05
N ALA A 75 -1.60 -10.82 0.76
CA ALA A 75 -2.76 -9.96 1.02
C ALA A 75 -3.13 -9.18 -0.24
N ARG A 76 -4.43 -9.03 -0.50
CA ARG A 76 -4.96 -8.28 -1.63
C ARG A 76 -5.56 -6.97 -1.14
N LEU A 77 -5.36 -5.91 -1.92
CA LEU A 77 -6.05 -4.64 -1.74
C LEU A 77 -6.99 -4.42 -2.93
N SER A 78 -8.18 -3.91 -2.64
CA SER A 78 -9.07 -3.34 -3.66
C SER A 78 -8.73 -1.88 -3.91
N GLU A 79 -9.19 -1.35 -5.05
CA GLU A 79 -8.95 0.03 -5.46
C GLU A 79 -9.50 1.09 -4.49
N TYR A 80 -10.46 0.70 -3.64
CA TYR A 80 -11.10 1.55 -2.63
C TYR A 80 -10.87 1.07 -1.19
N THR A 81 -9.84 0.25 -0.96
CA THR A 81 -9.51 -0.16 0.42
C THR A 81 -9.19 1.09 1.24
N ASP A 82 -9.81 1.23 2.40
CA ASP A 82 -9.60 2.38 3.26
C ASP A 82 -8.18 2.40 3.85
N PHE A 83 -7.63 3.59 4.09
CA PHE A 83 -6.24 3.72 4.56
C PHE A 83 -6.01 3.20 5.98
N GLU A 84 -7.06 3.05 6.80
CA GLU A 84 -6.93 2.40 8.10
C GLU A 84 -6.59 0.92 7.92
N THR A 85 -7.30 0.25 7.01
CA THR A 85 -7.08 -1.15 6.64
C THR A 85 -5.74 -1.32 5.94
N VAL A 86 -5.39 -0.46 4.97
CA VAL A 86 -4.08 -0.50 4.30
C VAL A 86 -2.94 -0.39 5.31
N SER A 87 -2.97 0.65 6.17
CA SER A 87 -1.94 0.90 7.18
C SER A 87 -1.81 -0.26 8.17
N ARG A 88 -2.95 -0.80 8.62
CA ARG A 88 -2.98 -1.93 9.56
C ARG A 88 -2.36 -3.19 8.96
N ILE A 89 -2.68 -3.51 7.71
CA ILE A 89 -2.12 -4.67 7.01
C ILE A 89 -0.62 -4.46 6.80
N ALA A 90 -0.21 -3.30 6.28
CA ALA A 90 1.20 -2.97 6.03
C ALA A 90 2.06 -3.08 7.30
N LYS A 91 1.65 -2.45 8.41
CA LYS A 91 2.32 -2.56 9.73
C LYS A 91 2.35 -4.00 10.25
N GLY A 92 1.29 -4.76 10.01
CA GLY A 92 1.23 -6.17 10.38
C GLY A 92 2.26 -7.00 9.60
N ILE A 93 2.38 -6.78 8.30
CA ILE A 93 3.35 -7.45 7.43
C ILE A 93 4.78 -7.05 7.79
N GLU A 94 5.06 -5.76 8.01
CA GLU A 94 6.38 -5.29 8.45
C GLU A 94 6.81 -6.02 9.74
N ARG A 95 5.88 -6.18 10.70
CA ARG A 95 6.18 -6.80 12.00
C ARG A 95 6.27 -8.32 11.96
N HIS A 96 5.48 -8.98 11.11
CA HIS A 96 5.23 -10.43 11.19
C HIS A 96 5.58 -11.20 9.91
N GLY A 97 5.95 -10.50 8.84
CA GLY A 97 6.34 -11.06 7.54
C GLY A 97 5.22 -11.77 6.79
N ASP A 98 5.62 -12.59 5.81
CA ASP A 98 4.72 -13.24 4.85
C ASP A 98 3.61 -14.08 5.49
N ALA A 99 3.88 -14.71 6.64
CA ALA A 99 2.89 -15.52 7.35
C ALA A 99 1.64 -14.71 7.74
N PHE A 100 1.82 -13.44 8.11
CA PHE A 100 0.70 -12.55 8.40
C PHE A 100 -0.09 -12.21 7.13
N SER A 101 0.59 -11.90 6.02
CA SER A 101 -0.09 -11.64 4.75
C SER A 101 -0.91 -12.84 4.26
N ALA A 102 -0.41 -14.07 4.44
CA ALA A 102 -1.11 -15.29 4.08
C ALA A 102 -2.35 -15.52 4.95
N TRP A 103 -2.27 -15.19 6.24
CA TRP A 103 -3.42 -15.26 7.15
C TRP A 103 -4.52 -14.24 6.80
N ILE A 104 -4.14 -13.01 6.43
CA ILE A 104 -5.08 -12.00 5.93
C ILE A 104 -5.79 -12.52 4.67
N ALA A 105 -5.05 -13.01 3.68
CA ALA A 105 -5.61 -13.54 2.45
C ALA A 105 -6.61 -14.67 2.68
N TYR A 106 -6.27 -15.63 3.55
CA TYR A 106 -7.19 -16.70 3.94
C TYR A 106 -8.45 -16.20 4.64
N SER A 107 -8.32 -15.17 5.48
CA SER A 107 -9.44 -14.62 6.25
C SER A 107 -10.42 -13.84 5.37
N ASP A 108 -9.91 -13.18 4.33
CA ASP A 108 -10.70 -12.47 3.33
C ASP A 108 -11.53 -13.45 2.49
N ASP A 109 -10.88 -14.47 1.90
CA ASP A 109 -11.55 -15.54 1.13
C ASP A 109 -12.65 -16.24 1.97
N ALA A 110 -12.38 -16.53 3.25
CA ALA A 110 -13.35 -17.17 4.14
C ALA A 110 -14.57 -16.30 4.48
N SER A 111 -14.48 -14.97 4.29
CA SER A 111 -15.58 -14.03 4.54
C SER A 111 -16.56 -13.95 3.36
N GLU A 112 -16.11 -14.23 2.14
CA GLU A 112 -16.94 -14.22 0.93
C GLU A 112 -17.91 -15.42 0.85
N ASP A 113 -17.55 -16.55 1.47
CA ASP A 113 -18.33 -17.80 1.48
C ASP A 113 -19.60 -17.76 2.38
N VAL A 114 -19.90 -16.64 3.04
CA VAL A 114 -21.00 -16.52 4.03
C VAL A 114 -22.23 -15.77 3.47
N THR A 115 -22.35 -15.59 2.15
CA THR A 115 -23.51 -14.91 1.50
C THR A 115 -24.54 -15.83 0.86
#